data_AF-T2HFY4-F1
#
_entry.id   AF-T2HFY4-F1
#
_cell.length_a   1.000
_cell.length_b   1.000
_cell.length_c   1.000
_cell.angle_alpha   90.00
_cell.angle_beta   90.00
_cell.angle_gamma   90.00
#
_symmetry.space_group_name_H-M   'P 1'
#
loop_
_entity.id
_entity.type
_entity.pdbx_description
1 polymer ?
#
loop_
_entity_poly.entity_id
_entity_poly.type
_entity_poly.pdbx_seq_one_letter_code
_entity_poly.pdbx_strand_id
1 'polypeptide(L)'
;VSMAANMNMTRTPDVHFIAEAQTEGTKFVVLSPDFSQIAKYCDEWIPLQAGQDTALWMAANHVILKEYYIDRQVPYFIDYVKRYTDLPFLV
;
A
#
# COMPACT_ATOMS: atom_id res chain seq x y z
N VAL A 1 -3.35 1.42 2.67
CA VAL A 1 -2.28 0.66 3.39
C VAL A 1 -1.48 1.65 4.22
N SER A 2 -1.36 1.44 5.53
CA SER A 2 -0.40 2.17 6.37
C SER A 2 0.85 1.34 6.51
N MET A 3 2.01 1.95 6.32
CA MET A 3 3.31 1.29 6.41
C MET A 3 4.24 2.14 7.26
N ALA A 4 4.82 1.53 8.30
CA ALA A 4 5.76 2.18 9.22
C ALA A 4 5.25 3.50 9.83
N ALA A 5 3.94 3.70 9.91
CA ALA A 5 3.31 4.92 10.39
C ALA A 5 2.28 4.63 11.49
N ASN A 6 2.59 5.03 12.72
CA ASN A 6 1.66 4.92 13.86
C ASN A 6 0.83 6.20 13.98
N MET A 7 -0.13 6.37 13.07
CA MET A 7 -0.91 7.60 12.93
C MET A 7 -1.68 7.98 14.19
N ASN A 8 -2.07 7.02 15.03
CA ASN A 8 -2.75 7.32 16.29
C ASN A 8 -1.85 8.13 17.26
N MET A 9 -0.53 7.94 17.19
CA MET A 9 0.47 8.63 18.01
C MET A 9 1.11 9.82 17.29
N THR A 10 1.38 9.68 16.00
CA THR A 10 2.20 10.65 15.25
C THR A 10 1.37 11.56 14.33
N ARG A 11 0.08 11.26 14.17
CA ARG A 11 -0.90 12.02 13.37
C ARG A 11 -2.27 12.03 14.06
N THR A 12 -2.27 12.15 15.39
CA THR A 12 -3.47 12.16 16.23
C THR A 12 -4.58 13.10 15.72
N PRO A 13 -4.33 14.34 15.27
CA PRO A 13 -5.41 15.19 14.75
C PRO A 13 -6.07 14.63 13.49
N ASP A 14 -5.35 13.87 12.66
CA ASP A 14 -5.83 13.38 11.36
C ASP A 14 -6.35 11.94 11.41
N VAL A 15 -6.08 11.18 12.47
CA VAL A 15 -6.35 9.72 12.50
C VAL A 15 -7.84 9.39 12.41
N HIS A 16 -8.73 10.33 12.74
CA HIS A 16 -10.17 10.17 12.60
C HIS A 16 -10.58 9.87 11.15
N PHE A 17 -9.89 10.44 10.15
CA PHE A 17 -10.15 10.16 8.74
C PHE A 17 -9.99 8.69 8.36
N ILE A 18 -9.11 7.94 9.04
CA ILE A 18 -8.94 6.50 8.78
C ILE A 18 -10.17 5.71 9.27
N ALA A 19 -10.66 6.03 10.47
CA ALA A 19 -11.83 5.38 11.04
C ALA A 19 -13.11 5.72 10.25
N GLU A 20 -13.24 6.98 9.82
CA GLU A 20 -14.35 7.43 8.98
C GLU A 20 -14.31 6.75 7.60
N ALA A 21 -13.15 6.71 6.95
CA ALA A 21 -13.00 6.04 5.65
C ALA A 21 -13.33 4.55 5.70
N GLN A 22 -13.02 3.87 6.82
CA GLN A 22 -13.39 2.47 7.03
C GLN A 22 -14.91 2.31 7.13
N THR A 23 -15.60 3.24 7.79
CA THR A 23 -17.07 3.25 7.86
C THR A 23 -17.70 3.45 6.47
N GLU A 24 -17.02 4.17 5.58
CA GLU A 24 -17.38 4.33 4.17
C GLU A 24 -16.92 3.17 3.26
N GLY A 25 -16.48 2.05 3.84
CA GLY A 25 -16.14 0.82 3.11
C GLY A 25 -14.71 0.74 2.56
N THR A 26 -13.83 1.67 2.94
CA THR A 26 -12.41 1.60 2.56
C THR A 26 -11.71 0.50 3.34
N LYS A 27 -11.07 -0.45 2.64
CA LYS A 27 -10.22 -1.46 3.29
C LYS A 27 -8.91 -0.82 3.80
N PHE A 28 -8.60 -1.03 5.07
CA PHE A 28 -7.40 -0.54 5.72
C PHE A 28 -6.51 -1.70 6.19
N VAL A 29 -5.25 -1.69 5.73
CA VAL A 29 -4.23 -2.70 6.05
C VAL A 29 -3.04 -2.02 6.72
N VAL A 30 -2.54 -2.58 7.82
CA VAL A 30 -1.38 -2.06 8.56
C VAL A 30 -0.19 -3.00 8.40
N LEU A 31 0.92 -2.45 7.93
CA LEU A 31 2.23 -3.10 7.81
C LEU A 31 3.14 -2.56 8.91
N SER A 32 3.36 -3.33 9.97
CA SER A 32 4.27 -2.97 11.06
C SER A 32 4.82 -4.20 11.77
N PRO A 33 6.09 -4.17 12.24
CA PRO A 33 6.70 -5.29 12.99
C PRO A 33 6.01 -5.56 14.32
N ASP A 34 5.57 -4.51 14.98
CA ASP A 34 4.81 -4.54 16.23
C ASP A 34 3.31 -4.34 15.97
N PHE A 35 2.49 -4.78 16.92
CA PHE A 35 1.06 -4.48 16.92
C PHE A 35 0.83 -3.03 17.38
N SER A 36 1.14 -2.10 16.49
CA SER A 36 1.12 -0.66 16.75
C SER A 36 -0.31 -0.17 16.99
N GLN A 37 -0.48 0.99 17.65
CA GLN A 37 -1.81 1.48 18.06
C GLN A 37 -2.79 1.69 16.88
N ILE A 38 -2.28 1.93 15.67
CA ILE A 38 -3.09 2.09 14.47
C ILE A 38 -3.68 0.74 13.99
N ALA A 39 -3.08 -0.39 14.37
CA ALA A 39 -3.56 -1.74 14.01
C ALA A 39 -4.96 -2.05 14.58
N LYS A 40 -5.41 -1.35 15.63
CA LYS A 40 -6.78 -1.51 16.14
C LYS A 40 -7.86 -1.06 15.14
N TYR A 41 -7.50 -0.24 14.16
CA TYR A 41 -8.42 0.27 13.14
C TYR A 41 -8.32 -0.51 11.82
N CYS A 42 -7.38 -1.45 11.68
CA CYS A 42 -7.19 -2.15 10.41
C CYS A 42 -8.08 -3.39 10.28
N ASP A 43 -8.47 -3.68 9.05
CA ASP A 43 -9.10 -4.96 8.71
C ASP A 43 -8.07 -6.10 8.73
N GLU A 44 -6.80 -5.78 8.43
CA GLU A 44 -5.72 -6.75 8.36
C GLU A 44 -4.39 -6.15 8.82
N TRP A 45 -3.72 -6.86 9.73
CA TRP A 45 -2.38 -6.53 10.19
C TRP A 45 -1.38 -7.56 9.68
N ILE A 46 -0.30 -7.09 9.04
CA ILE A 46 0.77 -7.94 8.53
C ILE A 46 2.04 -7.66 9.34
N PRO A 47 2.50 -8.62 10.18
CA PRO A 47 3.71 -8.49 10.97
C PRO A 47 4.95 -8.73 10.12
N LEU A 48 5.50 -7.66 9.55
CA LEU A 48 6.75 -7.71 8.79
C LEU A 48 7.95 -7.54 9.70
N GLN A 49 9.02 -8.27 9.46
CA GLN A 49 10.30 -7.98 10.12
C GLN A 49 10.79 -6.58 9.71
N ALA A 50 11.32 -5.84 10.68
CA ALA A 50 11.80 -4.48 10.45
C ALA A 50 12.89 -4.46 9.36
N GLY A 51 12.75 -3.57 8.38
CA GLY A 51 13.65 -3.45 7.24
C GLY A 51 13.43 -4.45 6.10
N GLN A 52 12.42 -5.32 6.17
CA GLN A 52 12.09 -6.28 5.11
C GLN A 52 10.86 -5.88 4.28
N ASP A 53 10.38 -4.65 4.45
CA ASP A 53 9.23 -4.12 3.72
C ASP A 53 9.47 -4.03 2.21
N THR A 54 10.70 -3.76 1.78
CA THR A 54 11.05 -3.75 0.35
C THR A 54 10.80 -5.12 -0.28
N ALA A 55 11.12 -6.22 0.40
CA ALA A 55 10.88 -7.56 -0.11
C ALA A 55 9.38 -7.84 -0.32
N LEU A 56 8.53 -7.39 0.61
CA LEU A 56 7.08 -7.49 0.46
C LEU A 56 6.60 -6.71 -0.77
N TRP A 57 7.03 -5.45 -0.92
CA TRP A 57 6.61 -4.62 -2.05
C TRP A 57 7.14 -5.14 -3.39
N MET A 58 8.32 -5.75 -3.43
CA MET A 58 8.83 -6.42 -4.63
C MET A 58 7.95 -7.61 -5.02
N ALA A 59 7.50 -8.41 -4.04
CA ALA A 59 6.58 -9.51 -4.30
C ALA A 59 5.20 -9.00 -4.77
N ALA A 60 4.65 -7.96 -4.14
CA ALA A 60 3.41 -7.33 -4.57
C ALA A 60 3.53 -6.75 -6.00
N ASN A 61 4.63 -6.06 -6.30
CA ASN A 61 4.89 -5.50 -7.61
C ASN A 61 5.03 -6.59 -8.68
N HIS A 62 5.68 -7.72 -8.36
CA HIS A 62 5.76 -8.86 -9.27
C HIS A 62 4.36 -9.34 -9.69
N VAL A 63 3.44 -9.51 -8.74
CA VAL A 63 2.05 -9.91 -9.03
C VAL A 63 1.35 -8.85 -9.87
N ILE A 64 1.48 -7.56 -9.51
CA ILE A 64 0.86 -6.46 -10.25
C ILE A 64 1.34 -6.43 -11.71
N LEU A 65 2.64 -6.53 -11.94
CA LEU A 65 3.22 -6.53 -13.30
C LEU A 65 2.77 -7.75 -14.09
N LYS A 66 2.86 -8.94 -13.49
CA LYS A 66 2.47 -10.17 -14.15
C LYS A 66 0.99 -10.14 -14.55
N GLU A 67 0.09 -9.86 -13.60
CA GLU A 67 -1.35 -9.93 -13.85
C GLU A 67 -1.87 -8.76 -14.70
N TYR A 68 -1.37 -7.53 -14.48
CA TYR A 68 -2.00 -6.32 -15.06
C TYR A 68 -1.20 -5.62 -16.17
N TYR A 69 0.01 -6.09 -16.46
CA TYR A 69 0.82 -5.58 -17.56
C TYR A 69 1.21 -6.66 -18.57
N ILE A 70 1.31 -7.93 -18.15
CA ILE A 70 1.65 -9.05 -19.04
C ILE A 70 0.41 -9.88 -19.39
N ASP A 71 -0.20 -10.56 -18.40
CA ASP A 71 -1.30 -11.49 -18.63
C ASP A 71 -2.58 -10.75 -19.08
N ARG A 72 -2.87 -9.59 -18.47
CA ARG A 72 -3.97 -8.70 -18.86
C ARG A 72 -3.49 -7.26 -18.89
N GLN A 73 -3.36 -6.67 -20.07
CA GLN A 73 -3.03 -5.25 -20.18
C GLN A 73 -4.22 -4.37 -19.82
N VAL A 74 -4.17 -3.74 -18.64
CA VAL A 74 -5.20 -2.78 -18.19
C VAL A 74 -4.94 -1.42 -18.85
N PRO A 75 -5.84 -0.89 -19.71
CA PRO A 75 -5.57 0.31 -20.50
C PRO A 75 -5.19 1.54 -19.67
N TYR A 76 -5.81 1.71 -18.50
CA TYR A 76 -5.48 2.81 -17.58
C TYR A 76 -4.03 2.72 -17.06
N PHE A 77 -3.53 1.51 -16.75
CA PHE A 77 -2.20 1.30 -16.19
C PHE A 77 -1.10 1.51 -17.22
N ILE A 78 -1.06 0.66 -18.27
CA ILE A 78 -1.08 1.14 -19.66
C ILE A 78 -0.52 2.54 -19.93
N ASP A 79 -1.51 3.38 -20.10
CA ASP A 79 -1.42 4.75 -20.54
C ASP A 79 -0.83 5.67 -19.46
N TYR A 80 -1.10 5.39 -18.18
CA TYR A 80 -0.49 6.13 -17.07
C TYR A 80 1.03 6.00 -17.05
N VAL A 81 1.56 4.77 -17.10
CA VAL A 81 3.01 4.56 -17.03
C VAL A 81 3.74 5.12 -18.25
N LYS A 82 3.12 5.09 -19.44
CA LYS A 82 3.70 5.67 -20.65
C LYS A 82 3.78 7.19 -20.60
N ARG A 83 2.83 7.86 -19.93
CA ARG A 83 2.73 9.32 -19.91
C ARG A 83 3.46 9.96 -18.73
N TYR A 84 3.50 9.29 -17.58
CA TYR A 84 3.89 9.92 -16.31
C TYR A 84 5.07 9.25 -15.61
N THR A 85 5.69 8.23 -16.20
CA THR A 85 6.92 7.62 -15.66
C THR A 85 8.01 7.54 -16.71
N ASP A 86 9.20 7.18 -16.27
CA ASP A 86 10.40 6.97 -17.08
C ASP A 86 10.49 5.58 -17.73
N LEU A 87 9.50 4.71 -17.49
CA LEU A 87 9.44 3.36 -18.04
C LEU A 87 9.54 3.24 -19.57
N PRO A 88 9.04 4.19 -20.41
CA PRO A 88 9.15 4.04 -21.87
C PRO A 88 10.49 4.51 -22.45
N PHE A 89 11.40 5.08 -21.63
CA PHE A 89 12.69 5.56 -22.14
C PHE A 89 13.68 4.41 -22.33
N LEU A 90 14.54 4.57 -23.34
CA LEU A 90 15.68 3.69 -23.56
C LEU A 90 16.80 4.06 -22.57
N VAL A 91 17.43 3.06 -21.95
CA VAL A 91 18.57 3.19 -21.02
C VAL A 91 19.84 2.69 -21.69
#